data_AF-A0A9C9GYD7-F1
#
_entry.id   AF-A0A9C9GYD7-F1
#
_cell.length_a   1.000
_cell.length_b   1.000
_cell.length_c   1.000
_cell.angle_alpha   90.00
_cell.angle_beta   90.00
_cell.angle_gamma   90.00
#
_symmetry.space_group_name_H-M   'P 1'
#
loop_
_entity.id
_entity.type
_entity.pdbx_description
1 polymer ?
#
loop_
_entity_poly.entity_id
_entity_poly.type
_entity_poly.pdbx_seq_one_letter_code
_entity_poly.pdbx_strand_id
1 'polypeptide(L)'
;MILKLTIDDQTYSINVPEQMLKEAEEFYAKMDVDMDKGWQMSRFWVEKPDLYQRCQIVADRALGAFHTENKRMLNLMSGYILSRVPHVDEVIVDTTGDITLTEIVA
;
A
#
# COMPACT_ATOMS: atom_id res chain seq x y z
N MET A 1 7.20 -3.65 12.86
CA MET A 1 5.93 -4.24 12.39
C MET A 1 6.19 -5.02 11.10
N ILE A 2 5.40 -6.04 10.78
CA ILE A 2 5.58 -6.87 9.58
C ILE A 2 4.31 -6.74 8.73
N LEU A 3 4.46 -6.42 7.45
CA LEU A 3 3.41 -6.56 6.45
C LEU A 3 3.63 -7.86 5.67
N LYS A 4 2.61 -8.69 5.52
CA LYS A 4 2.62 -9.78 4.55
C LYS A 4 2.06 -9.28 3.24
N LEU A 5 2.86 -9.37 2.18
CA LEU A 5 2.49 -8.96 0.83
C LEU A 5 2.54 -10.19 -0.07
N THR A 6 1.39 -10.60 -0.62
CA THR A 6 1.31 -11.73 -1.54
C THR A 6 1.24 -11.24 -2.98
N ILE A 7 2.18 -11.71 -3.81
CA ILE A 7 2.36 -11.37 -5.22
C ILE A 7 2.54 -12.69 -5.97
N ASP A 8 1.71 -12.98 -6.98
CA ASP A 8 1.74 -14.23 -7.76
C ASP A 8 1.86 -15.49 -6.89
N ASP A 9 0.96 -15.63 -5.91
CA ASP A 9 0.90 -16.73 -4.92
C ASP A 9 2.13 -16.86 -3.98
N GLN A 10 3.03 -15.88 -4.00
CA GLN A 10 4.20 -15.84 -3.11
C GLN A 10 4.04 -14.76 -2.05
N THR A 11 4.10 -15.15 -0.78
CA THR A 11 4.01 -14.24 0.35
C THR A 11 5.38 -13.73 0.80
N TYR A 12 5.54 -12.42 0.81
CA TYR A 12 6.74 -11.71 1.25
C TYR A 12 6.47 -11.02 2.59
N SER A 13 7.34 -11.28 3.58
CA SER A 13 7.27 -10.60 4.88
C SER A 13 8.17 -9.37 4.88
N ILE A 14 7.56 -8.18 4.88
CA ILE A 14 8.27 -6.90 4.85
C ILE A 14 8.33 -6.36 6.27
N ASN A 15 9.53 -6.35 6.85
CA ASN A 15 9.75 -5.82 8.19
C ASN A 15 9.97 -4.31 8.14
N VAL A 16 8.99 -3.55 8.63
CA VAL A 16 9.03 -2.09 8.73
C VAL A 16 9.31 -1.69 10.19
N PRO A 17 10.44 -1.03 10.50
CA PRO A 17 10.74 -0.55 11.85
C PRO A 17 9.69 0.46 12.34
N GLU A 18 9.26 0.36 13.60
CA GLU A 18 8.28 1.32 14.16
C GLU A 18 8.76 2.76 14.12
N GLN A 19 10.06 2.97 14.30
CA GLN A 19 10.66 4.30 14.21
C GLN A 19 10.47 4.91 12.82
N MET A 20 10.60 4.11 11.76
CA MET A 20 10.37 4.55 10.38
C MET A 20 8.90 4.95 10.17
N LEU A 21 7.95 4.22 10.77
CA LEU A 21 6.52 4.58 10.69
C LEU A 21 6.27 5.97 11.27
N LYS A 22 6.84 6.23 12.46
CA LYS A 22 6.69 7.53 13.14
C LYS A 22 7.34 8.67 12.34
N GLU A 23 8.54 8.46 11.82
CA GLU A 23 9.29 9.47 11.06
C GLU A 23 8.63 9.77 9.70
N ALA A 24 7.96 8.79 9.10
CA ALA A 24 7.30 8.95 7.81
C ALA A 24 5.83 9.44 7.91
N GLU A 25 5.30 9.70 9.10
CA GLU A 25 3.88 10.06 9.26
C GLU A 25 3.51 11.34 8.50
N GLU A 26 4.36 12.37 8.50
CA GLU A 26 4.13 13.57 7.70
C GLU A 26 4.06 13.28 6.19
N PHE A 27 4.83 12.30 5.72
CA PHE A 27 4.78 11.87 4.32
C PHE A 27 3.50 11.10 4.02
N TYR A 28 3.07 10.20 4.92
CA TYR A 28 1.80 9.47 4.79
C TYR A 28 0.60 10.42 4.78
N ALA A 29 0.59 11.44 5.64
CA ALA A 29 -0.44 12.47 5.65
C ALA A 29 -0.50 13.27 4.32
N LYS A 30 0.66 13.53 3.69
CA LYS A 30 0.68 14.14 2.36
C LYS A 30 0.10 13.22 1.29
N MET A 31 0.41 11.92 1.34
CA MET A 31 -0.20 10.94 0.44
C MET A 31 -1.73 10.90 0.60
N ASP A 32 -2.24 10.97 1.83
CA ASP A 32 -3.68 11.03 2.11
C ASP A 32 -4.33 12.26 1.45
N VAL A 33 -3.73 13.44 1.64
CA VAL A 33 -4.20 14.70 1.05
C VAL A 33 -4.12 14.69 -0.48
N ASP A 34 -3.11 14.04 -1.05
CA ASP A 34 -2.99 13.90 -2.50
C ASP A 34 -4.06 12.95 -3.06
N MET A 35 -4.36 11.85 -2.36
CA MET A 35 -5.43 10.93 -2.75
C MET A 35 -6.82 11.55 -2.58
N ASP A 36 -7.01 12.49 -1.64
CA ASP A 36 -8.25 13.27 -1.48
C ASP A 36 -8.62 14.14 -2.70
N LYS A 37 -7.70 14.33 -3.65
CA LYS A 37 -7.96 15.03 -4.92
C LYS A 37 -8.58 14.11 -5.98
N GLY A 38 -8.77 12.84 -5.65
CA GLY A 38 -9.25 11.80 -6.53
C GLY A 38 -8.11 11.00 -7.17
N TRP A 39 -8.43 9.76 -7.52
CA TRP A 39 -7.48 8.81 -8.10
C TRP A 39 -8.14 7.97 -9.18
N GLN A 40 -7.40 7.72 -10.27
CA GLN A 40 -7.81 6.75 -11.29
C GLN A 40 -7.46 5.34 -10.79
N MET A 41 -8.45 4.60 -10.33
CA MET A 41 -8.32 3.20 -9.93
C MET A 41 -8.77 2.33 -11.10
N SER A 42 -7.80 1.89 -11.89
CA SER A 42 -8.01 1.11 -13.11
C SER A 42 -8.97 1.83 -14.07
N ARG A 43 -10.19 1.34 -14.28
CA ARG A 43 -11.15 1.97 -15.21
C ARG A 43 -12.04 3.03 -14.55
N PHE A 44 -11.98 3.17 -13.23
CA PHE A 44 -12.87 4.03 -12.47
C PHE A 44 -12.11 5.22 -11.87
N TRP A 45 -12.69 6.41 -12.00
CA TRP A 45 -12.27 7.57 -11.23
C TRP A 45 -12.96 7.56 -9.87
N VAL A 46 -12.17 7.61 -8.81
CA VAL A 46 -12.68 7.70 -7.43
C VAL A 46 -12.34 9.08 -6.90
N GLU A 47 -13.35 9.92 -6.65
CA GLU A 47 -13.15 11.31 -6.25
C GLU A 47 -12.45 11.47 -4.90
N LYS A 48 -12.72 10.56 -3.97
CA LYS A 48 -12.13 10.57 -2.63
C LYS A 48 -11.99 9.13 -2.11
N PRO A 49 -10.88 8.44 -2.42
CA PRO A 49 -10.67 7.06 -2.03
C PRO A 49 -10.77 6.90 -0.51
N ASP A 50 -11.52 5.88 -0.09
CA ASP A 50 -11.63 5.50 1.31
C ASP A 50 -10.34 4.85 1.85
N LEU A 51 -10.34 4.46 3.13
CA LEU A 51 -9.19 3.85 3.79
C LEU A 51 -8.62 2.64 3.02
N TYR A 52 -9.48 1.71 2.60
CA TYR A 52 -9.05 0.48 1.96
C TYR A 52 -8.65 0.72 0.50
N GLN A 53 -9.37 1.59 -0.20
CA GLN A 53 -9.02 2.03 -1.55
C GLN A 53 -7.65 2.72 -1.60
N ARG A 54 -7.33 3.55 -0.59
CA ARG A 54 -5.98 4.13 -0.44
C ARG A 54 -4.93 3.05 -0.24
N CYS A 55 -5.21 2.04 0.58
CA CYS A 55 -4.31 0.91 0.77
C CYS A 55 -4.11 0.11 -0.53
N GLN A 56 -5.15 -0.09 -1.34
CA GLN A 56 -5.04 -0.70 -2.68
C GLN A 56 -4.14 0.13 -3.61
N ILE A 57 -4.33 1.45 -3.67
CA ILE A 57 -3.48 2.37 -4.45
C ILE A 57 -2.01 2.25 -4.01
N VAL A 58 -1.77 2.19 -2.71
CA VAL A 58 -0.41 2.10 -2.16
C VAL A 58 0.20 0.71 -2.36
N ALA A 59 -0.60 -0.35 -2.33
CA ALA A 59 -0.18 -1.71 -2.66
C ALA A 59 0.27 -1.83 -4.12
N ASP A 60 -0.44 -1.20 -5.07
CA ASP A 60 0.00 -1.10 -6.47
C ASP A 60 1.36 -0.41 -6.62
N ARG A 61 1.58 0.69 -5.87
CA ARG A 61 2.90 1.34 -5.81
C ARG A 61 3.97 0.44 -5.17
N ALA A 62 3.60 -0.34 -4.16
CA ALA A 62 4.49 -1.33 -3.54
C ALA A 62 4.88 -2.43 -4.54
N LEU A 63 3.95 -2.90 -5.37
CA LEU A 63 4.21 -3.85 -6.45
C LEU A 63 5.22 -3.29 -7.46
N GLY A 64 5.02 -2.05 -7.91
CA GLY A 64 5.99 -1.38 -8.78
C GLY A 64 7.39 -1.26 -8.15
N ALA A 65 7.46 -0.93 -6.85
CA ALA A 65 8.71 -0.90 -6.10
C ALA A 65 9.36 -2.29 -5.96
N PHE A 66 8.55 -3.34 -5.80
CA PHE A 66 9.00 -4.72 -5.74
C PHE A 66 9.64 -5.15 -7.07
N HIS A 67 8.94 -4.94 -8.20
CA HIS A 67 9.46 -5.27 -9.54
C HIS A 67 10.74 -4.51 -9.92
N THR A 68 10.91 -3.30 -9.38
CA THR A 68 12.11 -2.47 -9.63
C THR A 68 13.20 -2.66 -8.58
N GLU A 69 13.05 -3.62 -7.67
CA GLU A 69 13.94 -3.88 -6.52
C GLU A 69 14.21 -2.65 -5.65
N ASN A 70 13.30 -1.66 -5.66
CA ASN A 70 13.43 -0.43 -4.89
C ASN A 70 12.97 -0.67 -3.45
N LYS A 71 13.84 -1.30 -2.65
CA LYS A 71 13.59 -1.66 -1.25
C LYS A 71 13.17 -0.47 -0.38
N ARG A 72 13.70 0.72 -0.65
CA ARG A 72 13.36 1.93 0.11
C ARG A 72 11.89 2.31 -0.13
N MET A 73 11.46 2.32 -1.39
CA MET A 73 10.07 2.61 -1.72
C MET A 73 9.14 1.50 -1.23
N LEU A 74 9.53 0.24 -1.38
CA LEU A 74 8.76 -0.91 -0.90
C LEU A 74 8.49 -0.82 0.61
N ASN A 75 9.52 -0.54 1.42
CA ASN A 75 9.36 -0.34 2.86
C ASN A 75 8.48 0.86 3.20
N LEU A 76 8.59 1.96 2.45
CA LEU A 76 7.78 3.16 2.68
C LEU A 76 6.30 2.92 2.39
N MET A 77 5.98 2.25 1.27
CA MET A 77 4.59 1.90 0.92
C MET A 77 4.01 0.85 1.88
N SER A 78 4.82 -0.14 2.27
CA SER A 78 4.41 -1.12 3.28
C SER A 78 4.13 -0.45 4.64
N GLY A 79 4.96 0.54 4.99
CA GLY A 79 4.78 1.33 6.20
C GLY A 79 3.52 2.19 6.20
N TYR A 80 3.15 2.76 5.05
CA TYR A 80 1.88 3.47 4.92
C TYR A 80 0.69 2.55 5.25
N ILE A 81 0.65 1.35 4.67
CA ILE A 81 -0.44 0.39 4.92
C ILE A 81 -0.51 0.02 6.41
N LEU A 82 0.63 -0.31 7.02
CA LEU A 82 0.72 -0.62 8.46
C LEU A 82 0.34 0.57 9.36
N SER A 83 0.59 1.81 8.94
CA SER A 83 0.21 3.00 9.70
C SER A 83 -1.32 3.22 9.69
N ARG A 84 -1.96 2.97 8.53
CA ARG A 84 -3.40 3.22 8.34
C ARG A 84 -4.28 2.04 8.75
N VAL A 85 -3.77 0.81 8.60
CA VAL A 85 -4.44 -0.43 9.01
C VAL A 85 -3.47 -1.25 9.88
N PRO A 86 -3.28 -0.91 11.17
CA PRO A 86 -2.28 -1.57 12.03
C PRO A 86 -2.54 -3.04 12.32
N HIS A 87 -3.77 -3.51 12.09
CA HIS A 87 -4.23 -4.89 12.29
C HIS A 87 -4.29 -5.68 10.97
N VAL A 88 -3.73 -5.16 9.88
CA VAL A 88 -3.67 -5.87 8.60
C VAL A 88 -2.92 -7.20 8.77
N ASP A 89 -3.57 -8.28 8.37
CA ASP A 89 -3.00 -9.63 8.36
C ASP A 89 -2.16 -9.85 7.10
N GLU A 90 -2.71 -9.45 5.94
CA GLU A 90 -2.12 -9.69 4.63
C GLU A 90 -2.67 -8.73 3.57
N VAL A 91 -1.84 -8.41 2.58
CA VAL A 91 -2.25 -7.70 1.37
C VAL A 91 -1.98 -8.60 0.17
N ILE A 92 -3.03 -8.99 -0.54
CA ILE A 92 -2.95 -9.83 -1.73
C ILE A 92 -3.06 -8.92 -2.95
N VAL A 93 -1.95 -8.72 -3.66
CA VAL A 93 -1.88 -7.73 -4.73
C VAL A 93 -2.31 -8.35 -6.05
N ASP A 94 -3.20 -7.66 -6.76
CA ASP A 94 -3.51 -8.00 -8.16
C ASP A 94 -2.33 -7.62 -9.07
N THR A 95 -1.82 -8.60 -9.81
CA THR A 95 -0.70 -8.42 -10.76
C THR A 95 -1.15 -8.26 -12.22
N THR A 96 -2.46 -8.33 -12.48
CA THR A 96 -3.08 -8.14 -13.81
C THR A 96 -3.28 -6.66 -14.17
N GLY A 97 -3.16 -5.77 -13.19
CA GLY A 97 -3.29 -4.33 -13.35
C GLY A 97 -4.66 -3.77 -12.97
N ASP A 98 -5.52 -4.58 -12.34
CA ASP A 98 -6.75 -4.09 -11.74
C ASP A 98 -6.55 -3.83 -10.24
N ILE A 99 -6.22 -2.58 -9.87
CA ILE A 99 -5.98 -2.14 -8.51
C ILE A 99 -7.18 -2.47 -7.61
N THR A 100 -8.40 -2.48 -8.17
CA THR A 100 -9.62 -2.73 -7.39
C THR A 100 -9.76 -4.19 -6.94
N LEU A 101 -9.01 -5.11 -7.56
CA LEU A 101 -8.94 -6.53 -7.19
C LEU A 101 -7.86 -6.82 -6.14
N THR A 102 -7.05 -5.83 -5.75
CA THR A 102 -6.13 -5.99 -4.62
C THR A 102 -6.91 -6.12 -3.31
N GLU A 103 -6.63 -7.15 -2.51
CA GLU A 103 -7.34 -7.42 -1.27
C GLU A 103 -6.53 -6.99 -0.05
N ILE A 104 -7.20 -6.31 0.90
CA ILE A 104 -6.64 -5.95 2.21
C ILE A 104 -7.32 -6.83 3.25
N VAL A 105 -6.60 -7.80 3.80
CA VAL A 105 -7.09 -8.73 4.83
C VAL A 105 -6.71 -8.16 6.20
N ALA A 106 -7.69 -7.91 7.06
CA ALA A 106 -7.54 -7.26 8.36
C ALA A 106 -8.48 -7.86 9.42
#